data_AF-A0A2C9LU46-F1
#
_entry.id   AF-A0A2C9LU46-F1
#
_cell.length_a   1.000
_cell.length_b   1.000
_cell.length_c   1.000
_cell.angle_alpha   90.00
_cell.angle_beta   90.00
_cell.angle_gamma   90.00
#
_symmetry.space_group_name_H-M   'P 1'
#
loop_
_entity.id
_entity.type
_entity.pdbx_description
1 polymer ?
#
loop_
_entity_poly.entity_id
_entity_poly.type
_entity_poly.pdbx_seq_one_letter_code
_entity_poly.pdbx_strand_id
1 'polypeptide(L)'
;MTDFYGNITWWGFSPALDLQETGFHEMCSKLSCAAPDELNILVVGAGDCRHILKTVARSYRHIKRKLNFYIIETALELYARDILMMMIALEQKQNMGLQDKVELFLELYGNSLVRQQSSQYVQRMADELIRMVTDFDYMKKKLPFLDLTQLKYKERDFLESILKLWRNKDKKAIFDISKCWDLRLRQLLGVRYDSRLNVFDWDYNMELIERGGSIVYVGQYKNWRNTGVAFQIREGTYDVSNITLASLMVFKMVCT
;
A
#
# COMPACT_ATOMS: atom_id res chain seq x y z
N MET A 1 18.99 -3.67 18.14
CA MET A 1 18.42 -2.49 17.45
C MET A 1 17.28 -2.97 16.59
N THR A 2 16.06 -2.51 16.84
CA THR A 2 14.91 -2.71 15.95
C THR A 2 14.80 -1.48 15.09
N ASP A 3 15.76 -1.35 14.19
CA ASP A 3 15.72 -0.31 13.17
C ASP A 3 14.53 -0.62 12.24
N PHE A 4 13.94 0.40 11.61
CA PHE A 4 12.76 0.30 10.73
C PHE A 4 11.38 0.03 11.38
N TYR A 5 11.27 0.04 12.72
CA TYR A 5 9.98 0.04 13.43
C TYR A 5 9.25 1.37 13.17
N GLY A 6 8.32 1.43 12.22
CA GLY A 6 7.77 2.70 11.72
C GLY A 6 6.35 3.05 12.19
N ASN A 7 6.01 4.34 12.09
CA ASN A 7 4.65 4.91 12.21
C ASN A 7 3.95 5.02 10.83
N ILE A 8 4.30 4.13 9.90
CA ILE A 8 3.70 4.13 8.56
C ILE A 8 2.35 3.42 8.66
N THR A 9 1.30 4.13 8.26
CA THR A 9 -0.04 3.57 8.06
C THR A 9 -0.03 2.76 6.77
N TRP A 10 0.13 1.44 6.86
CA TRP A 10 0.25 0.57 5.68
C TRP A 10 -1.02 0.47 4.82
N TRP A 11 -2.17 0.70 5.46
CA TRP A 11 -3.49 0.62 4.86
C TRP A 11 -4.36 1.74 5.43
N GLY A 12 -5.20 2.34 4.61
CA GLY A 12 -6.11 3.35 5.13
C GLY A 12 -7.25 2.75 5.98
N PHE A 13 -7.98 3.61 6.70
CA PHE A 13 -9.04 3.18 7.65
C PHE A 13 -10.49 3.32 7.15
N SER A 14 -10.72 3.35 5.84
CA SER A 14 -12.07 3.53 5.28
C SER A 14 -12.32 2.61 4.08
N PRO A 15 -13.58 2.32 3.73
CA PRO A 15 -13.87 1.64 2.47
C PRO A 15 -13.36 2.46 1.28
N ALA A 16 -12.88 1.79 0.24
CA ALA A 16 -12.52 2.47 -1.00
C ALA A 16 -13.74 3.22 -1.55
N LEU A 17 -13.56 4.45 -2.00
CA LEU A 17 -14.60 5.31 -2.59
C LEU A 17 -14.33 5.50 -4.08
N ASP A 18 -15.41 5.63 -4.86
CA ASP A 18 -15.31 6.14 -6.23
C ASP A 18 -15.42 7.66 -6.15
N LEU A 19 -14.30 8.36 -6.35
CA LEU A 19 -14.21 9.81 -6.14
C LEU A 19 -14.92 10.63 -7.24
N GLN A 20 -15.50 9.96 -8.24
CA GLN A 20 -16.41 10.58 -9.21
C GLN A 20 -17.89 10.55 -8.76
N GLU A 21 -18.23 9.74 -7.75
CA GLU A 21 -19.59 9.58 -7.21
C GLU A 21 -19.94 10.73 -6.25
N THR A 22 -19.87 11.97 -6.74
CA THR A 22 -20.04 13.20 -5.95
C THR A 22 -21.34 13.95 -6.25
N GLY A 23 -22.18 13.45 -7.17
CA GLY A 23 -23.36 14.15 -7.65
C GLY A 23 -23.04 15.39 -8.52
N PHE A 24 -21.77 15.60 -8.87
CA PHE A 24 -21.31 16.78 -9.59
C PHE A 24 -21.98 16.92 -10.97
N HIS A 25 -22.26 15.81 -11.65
CA HIS A 25 -22.98 15.85 -12.93
C HIS A 25 -24.42 16.33 -12.76
N GLU A 26 -25.13 15.84 -11.74
CA GLU A 26 -26.50 16.28 -11.42
C GLU A 26 -26.50 17.77 -11.04
N MET A 27 -25.47 18.23 -10.31
CA MET A 27 -25.30 19.63 -9.96
C MET A 27 -25.09 20.51 -11.20
N CYS A 28 -24.21 20.13 -12.13
CA CYS A 28 -24.00 20.86 -13.38
C CYS A 28 -25.28 20.92 -14.23
N SER A 29 -26.02 19.82 -14.30
CA SER A 29 -27.31 19.77 -15.00
C SER A 29 -28.33 20.73 -14.38
N LYS A 30 -28.47 20.75 -13.05
CA LYS A 30 -29.36 21.69 -12.33
C LYS A 30 -28.96 23.15 -12.53
N LEU A 31 -27.66 23.43 -12.60
CA LEU A 31 -27.12 24.78 -12.79
C LEU A 31 -27.04 25.21 -14.26
N SER A 32 -27.50 24.37 -15.20
CA SER A 32 -27.42 24.61 -16.65
C SER A 32 -26.00 24.97 -17.13
N CYS A 33 -24.98 24.37 -16.52
CA CYS A 33 -23.58 24.55 -16.91
C CYS A 33 -22.97 23.25 -17.44
N ALA A 34 -22.00 23.37 -18.34
CA ALA A 34 -21.28 22.22 -18.84
C ALA A 34 -20.47 21.57 -17.72
N ALA A 35 -20.52 20.25 -17.63
CA ALA A 35 -19.58 19.52 -16.78
C ALA A 35 -18.17 19.70 -17.35
N PRO A 36 -17.16 20.03 -16.52
CA PRO A 36 -15.80 20.22 -16.98
C PRO A 36 -15.21 18.91 -17.53
N ASP A 37 -14.38 19.05 -18.57
CA ASP A 37 -13.65 17.97 -19.24
C ASP A 37 -12.52 17.39 -18.38
N GLU A 38 -12.13 18.11 -17.32
CA GLU A 38 -11.14 17.66 -16.34
C GLU A 38 -11.74 17.67 -14.92
N LEU A 39 -11.40 16.66 -14.13
CA LEU A 39 -11.75 16.58 -12.71
C LEU A 39 -10.47 16.51 -11.87
N ASN A 40 -10.29 17.53 -11.02
CA ASN A 40 -9.18 17.62 -10.09
C ASN A 40 -9.61 17.07 -8.73
N ILE A 41 -8.86 16.10 -8.21
CA ILE A 41 -9.20 15.33 -7.01
C ILE A 41 -8.04 15.42 -6.04
N LEU A 42 -8.23 16.06 -4.90
CA LEU A 42 -7.26 16.08 -3.81
C LEU A 42 -7.55 14.94 -2.84
N VAL A 43 -6.55 14.08 -2.60
CA VAL A 43 -6.60 12.97 -1.65
C VAL A 43 -5.57 13.24 -0.57
N VAL A 44 -6.02 13.32 0.68
CA VAL A 44 -5.17 13.63 1.84
C VAL A 44 -5.22 12.49 2.84
N GLY A 45 -4.07 11.91 3.16
CA GLY A 45 -3.91 10.87 4.18
C GLY A 45 -4.74 9.62 3.90
N ALA A 46 -4.81 9.19 2.63
CA ALA A 46 -5.54 7.97 2.29
C ALA A 46 -4.83 6.73 2.83
N GLY A 47 -3.51 6.78 2.94
CA GLY A 47 -2.64 5.69 3.40
C GLY A 47 -2.38 4.60 2.36
N ASP A 48 -3.19 4.53 1.29
CA ASP A 48 -2.96 3.67 0.13
C ASP A 48 -3.74 4.15 -1.12
N CYS A 49 -3.37 3.59 -2.27
CA CYS A 49 -3.96 3.89 -3.58
C CYS A 49 -5.41 3.36 -3.84
N ARG A 50 -6.14 2.83 -2.84
CA ARG A 50 -7.45 2.17 -3.08
C ARG A 50 -8.50 3.08 -3.71
N HIS A 51 -8.51 4.37 -3.35
CA HIS A 51 -9.48 5.33 -3.87
C HIS A 51 -9.19 5.63 -5.35
N ILE A 52 -7.90 5.75 -5.70
CA ILE A 52 -7.46 5.92 -7.09
C ILE A 52 -7.86 4.70 -7.91
N LEU A 53 -7.52 3.49 -7.45
CA LEU A 53 -7.86 2.24 -8.14
C LEU A 53 -9.37 2.07 -8.34
N LYS A 54 -10.17 2.31 -7.30
CA LYS A 54 -11.63 2.19 -7.41
C LYS A 54 -12.21 3.21 -8.38
N THR A 55 -11.75 4.46 -8.32
CA THR A 55 -12.20 5.54 -9.21
C THR A 55 -11.86 5.25 -10.67
N VAL A 56 -10.62 4.82 -10.95
CA VAL A 56 -10.18 4.46 -12.31
C VAL A 56 -10.92 3.22 -12.81
N ALA A 57 -11.05 2.18 -11.99
CA ALA A 57 -11.74 0.94 -12.36
C ALA A 57 -13.24 1.17 -12.65
N ARG A 58 -13.87 2.15 -12.00
CA ARG A 58 -15.28 2.52 -12.23
C ARG A 58 -15.46 3.68 -13.22
N SER A 59 -14.40 4.16 -13.86
CA SER A 59 -14.47 5.28 -14.81
C SER A 59 -15.48 5.06 -15.94
N TYR A 60 -15.75 3.82 -16.35
CA TYR A 60 -16.76 3.46 -17.35
C TYR A 60 -18.20 3.81 -16.94
N ARG A 61 -18.46 4.07 -15.65
CA ARG A 61 -19.78 4.47 -15.13
C ARG A 61 -20.03 5.97 -15.25
N HIS A 62 -19.00 6.74 -15.58
CA HIS A 62 -19.01 8.20 -15.57
C HIS A 62 -18.77 8.76 -16.97
N ILE A 63 -19.10 10.03 -17.16
CA ILE A 63 -18.74 10.75 -18.38
C ILE A 63 -17.22 10.74 -18.53
N LYS A 64 -16.75 10.36 -19.72
CA LYS A 64 -15.33 10.34 -20.07
C LYS A 64 -14.73 11.72 -19.91
N ARG A 65 -13.79 11.84 -18.99
CA ARG A 65 -13.08 13.08 -18.65
C ARG A 65 -11.67 12.74 -18.18
N LYS A 66 -10.79 13.73 -18.18
CA LYS A 66 -9.44 13.57 -17.63
C LYS A 66 -9.51 13.67 -16.10
N LEU A 67 -8.84 12.75 -15.41
CA LEU A 67 -8.77 12.73 -13.95
C LEU A 67 -7.36 13.15 -13.52
N ASN A 68 -7.26 14.18 -12.68
CA ASN A 68 -6.02 14.64 -12.10
C ASN A 68 -6.07 14.37 -10.58
N PHE A 69 -5.25 13.45 -10.09
CA PHE A 69 -5.17 13.13 -8.65
C PHE A 69 -3.99 13.88 -8.03
N TYR A 70 -4.26 14.62 -6.96
CA TYR A 70 -3.26 15.29 -6.12
C TYR A 70 -3.20 14.54 -4.80
N ILE A 71 -2.05 13.96 -4.47
CA ILE A 71 -1.89 13.08 -3.31
C ILE A 71 -1.04 13.77 -2.25
N ILE A 72 -1.55 13.84 -1.02
CA ILE A 72 -0.83 14.32 0.14
C ILE A 72 -0.81 13.21 1.18
N GLU A 73 0.35 12.61 1.39
CA GLU A 73 0.59 11.59 2.41
C GLU A 73 1.56 12.08 3.49
N THR A 74 1.47 11.44 4.66
CA THR A 74 2.26 11.80 5.85
C THR A 74 3.70 11.29 5.81
N ALA A 75 4.01 10.32 4.94
CA ALA A 75 5.32 9.68 4.84
C ALA A 75 5.68 9.39 3.37
N LEU A 76 6.96 9.53 3.03
CA LEU A 76 7.46 9.34 1.65
C LEU A 76 7.42 7.87 1.21
N GLU A 77 7.49 6.94 2.17
CA GLU A 77 7.32 5.52 1.95
C GLU A 77 5.95 5.16 1.35
N LEU A 78 4.91 5.95 1.67
CA LEU A 78 3.57 5.74 1.11
C LEU A 78 3.53 6.10 -0.37
N TYR A 79 4.17 7.19 -0.80
CA TYR A 79 4.30 7.52 -2.22
C TYR A 79 5.06 6.43 -2.98
N ALA A 80 6.18 5.93 -2.43
CA ALA A 80 6.93 4.84 -3.05
C ALA A 80 6.06 3.58 -3.24
N ARG A 81 5.28 3.24 -2.21
CA ARG A 81 4.37 2.10 -2.20
C ARG A 81 3.25 2.30 -3.21
N ASP A 82 2.57 3.44 -3.20
CA ASP A 82 1.49 3.75 -4.14
C ASP A 82 1.97 3.71 -5.59
N ILE A 83 3.15 4.26 -5.90
CA ILE A 83 3.71 4.16 -7.25
C ILE A 83 3.92 2.70 -7.63
N LEU A 84 4.54 1.88 -6.77
CA LEU A 84 4.75 0.46 -7.03
C LEU A 84 3.43 -0.29 -7.24
N MET A 85 2.44 -0.05 -6.38
CA MET A 85 1.12 -0.69 -6.47
C MET A 85 0.40 -0.30 -7.76
N MET A 86 0.47 0.98 -8.16
CA MET A 86 -0.10 1.45 -9.43
C MET A 86 0.63 0.89 -10.65
N MET A 87 1.95 0.74 -10.61
CA MET A 87 2.72 0.08 -11.66
C MET A 87 2.27 -1.38 -11.86
N ILE A 88 2.08 -2.13 -10.77
CA ILE A 88 1.57 -3.51 -10.82
C ILE A 88 0.15 -3.51 -11.41
N ALA A 89 -0.75 -2.68 -10.87
CA ALA A 89 -2.14 -2.61 -11.32
C ALA A 89 -2.26 -2.29 -12.82
N LEU A 90 -1.44 -1.35 -13.31
CA LEU A 90 -1.43 -0.87 -14.69
C LEU A 90 -0.47 -1.64 -15.62
N GLU A 91 0.19 -2.69 -15.14
CA GLU A 91 1.12 -3.49 -15.94
C GLU A 91 0.42 -4.08 -17.17
N GLN A 92 1.11 -4.09 -18.30
CA GLN A 92 0.51 -4.53 -19.56
C GLN A 92 0.41 -6.06 -19.60
N LYS A 93 -0.66 -6.59 -20.20
CA LYS A 93 -0.97 -8.03 -20.20
C LYS A 93 0.15 -8.89 -20.80
N GLN A 94 0.93 -8.35 -21.74
CA GLN A 94 2.08 -9.02 -22.34
C GLN A 94 3.24 -9.26 -21.36
N ASN A 95 3.35 -8.45 -20.30
CA ASN A 95 4.42 -8.55 -19.32
C ASN A 95 3.98 -9.38 -18.10
N MET A 96 2.71 -9.28 -17.72
CA MET A 96 2.17 -9.95 -16.54
C MET A 96 0.69 -10.31 -16.74
N GLY A 97 0.34 -11.58 -16.55
CA GLY A 97 -1.04 -12.05 -16.61
C GLY A 97 -1.89 -11.44 -15.49
N LEU A 98 -3.21 -11.40 -15.69
CA LEU A 98 -4.14 -10.83 -14.69
C LEU A 98 -4.03 -11.56 -13.33
N GLN A 99 -3.90 -12.88 -13.36
CA GLN A 99 -3.76 -13.66 -12.14
C GLN A 99 -2.46 -13.30 -11.41
N ASP A 100 -1.31 -13.40 -12.06
CA ASP A 100 -0.01 -13.07 -11.44
C ASP A 100 0.02 -11.64 -10.90
N LYS A 101 -0.61 -10.70 -11.62
CA LYS A 101 -0.79 -9.32 -11.17
C LYS A 101 -1.57 -9.22 -9.88
N VAL A 102 -2.74 -9.86 -9.81
CA VAL A 102 -3.60 -9.85 -8.60
C VAL A 102 -2.86 -10.52 -7.44
N GLU A 103 -2.19 -11.65 -7.69
CA GLU A 103 -1.46 -12.36 -6.65
C GLU A 103 -0.31 -11.50 -6.09
N LEU A 104 0.51 -10.91 -6.97
CA LEU A 104 1.61 -10.03 -6.58
C LEU A 104 1.12 -8.77 -5.87
N PHE A 105 0.03 -8.17 -6.37
CA PHE A 105 -0.58 -7.00 -5.75
C PHE A 105 -1.06 -7.32 -4.33
N LEU A 106 -1.85 -8.38 -4.14
CA LEU A 106 -2.37 -8.75 -2.83
C LEU A 106 -1.25 -9.11 -1.84
N GLU A 107 -0.24 -9.82 -2.33
CA GLU A 107 0.91 -10.22 -1.52
C GLU A 107 1.72 -9.00 -1.03
N LEU A 108 2.04 -8.05 -1.92
CA LEU A 108 2.76 -6.83 -1.53
C LEU A 108 1.89 -5.86 -0.72
N TYR A 109 0.59 -5.82 -1.00
CA TYR A 109 -0.38 -4.99 -0.28
C TYR A 109 -0.60 -5.49 1.15
N GLY A 110 -0.90 -6.77 1.34
CA GLY A 110 -1.47 -7.27 2.59
C GLY A 110 -0.54 -8.09 3.48
N ASN A 111 0.62 -8.53 2.97
CA ASN A 111 1.46 -9.45 3.73
C ASN A 111 2.70 -8.77 4.32
N SER A 112 3.00 -9.14 5.56
CA SER A 112 4.29 -8.91 6.22
C SER A 112 5.41 -9.70 5.54
N LEU A 113 5.15 -10.97 5.22
CA LEU A 113 6.08 -11.88 4.56
C LEU A 113 5.62 -12.21 3.14
N VAL A 114 6.57 -12.24 2.21
CA VAL A 114 6.34 -12.46 0.79
C VAL A 114 7.20 -13.60 0.28
N ARG A 115 6.85 -14.13 -0.88
CA ARG A 115 7.67 -15.11 -1.61
C ARG A 115 8.92 -14.44 -2.14
N GLN A 116 9.97 -15.24 -2.33
CA GLN A 116 11.23 -14.78 -2.91
C GLN A 116 11.04 -14.09 -4.28
N GLN A 117 10.11 -14.58 -5.11
CA GLN A 117 9.82 -14.00 -6.43
C GLN A 117 9.26 -12.58 -6.33
N SER A 118 8.30 -12.34 -5.42
CA SER A 118 7.73 -11.01 -5.18
C SER A 118 8.78 -10.04 -4.62
N SER A 119 9.63 -10.56 -3.73
CA SER A 119 10.78 -9.81 -3.21
C SER A 119 11.77 -9.39 -4.30
N GLN A 120 12.07 -10.27 -5.26
CA GLN A 120 12.91 -9.98 -6.42
C GLN A 120 12.24 -9.02 -7.40
N TYR A 121 10.92 -9.10 -7.57
CA TYR A 121 10.16 -8.12 -8.35
C TYR A 121 10.35 -6.72 -7.76
N VAL A 122 10.14 -6.54 -6.45
CA VAL A 122 10.36 -5.25 -5.77
C VAL A 122 11.78 -4.71 -5.99
N GLN A 123 12.81 -5.57 -5.93
CA GLN A 123 14.20 -5.14 -6.17
C GLN A 123 14.40 -4.59 -7.58
N ARG A 124 13.88 -5.28 -8.60
CA ARG A 124 13.94 -4.79 -9.99
C ARG A 124 13.19 -3.47 -10.17
N MET A 125 12.00 -3.37 -9.57
CA MET A 125 11.22 -2.14 -9.64
C MET A 125 11.89 -0.99 -8.88
N ALA A 126 12.61 -1.26 -7.79
CA ALA A 126 13.36 -0.26 -7.07
C ALA A 126 14.46 0.38 -7.94
N ASP A 127 15.19 -0.41 -8.75
CA ASP A 127 16.17 0.14 -9.70
C ASP A 127 15.52 1.05 -10.76
N GLU A 128 14.37 0.65 -11.29
CA GLU A 128 13.62 1.47 -12.24
C GLU A 128 13.09 2.76 -11.60
N LEU A 129 12.53 2.66 -10.39
CA LEU A 129 12.00 3.81 -9.66
C LEU A 129 13.11 4.80 -9.26
N ILE A 130 14.30 4.32 -8.88
CA ILE A 130 15.46 5.20 -8.61
C ILE A 130 15.74 6.07 -9.83
N ARG A 131 15.78 5.48 -11.02
CA ARG A 131 16.00 6.23 -12.27
C ARG A 131 14.89 7.25 -12.50
N MET A 132 13.63 6.87 -12.28
CA MET A 132 12.47 7.75 -12.47
C MET A 132 12.47 8.96 -11.53
N VAL A 133 12.86 8.79 -10.25
CA VAL A 133 12.87 9.90 -9.29
C VAL A 133 14.04 10.87 -9.55
N THR A 134 15.12 10.40 -10.20
CA THR A 134 16.28 11.22 -10.58
C THR A 134 16.19 11.84 -11.97
N ASP A 135 15.42 11.23 -12.89
CA ASP A 135 15.27 11.64 -14.28
C ASP A 135 13.77 11.70 -14.65
N PHE A 136 13.23 12.91 -14.67
CA PHE A 136 11.81 13.14 -14.95
C PHE A 136 11.43 12.94 -16.42
N ASP A 137 12.36 13.07 -17.35
CA ASP A 137 12.11 12.76 -18.76
C ASP A 137 11.98 11.24 -18.95
N TYR A 138 12.83 10.47 -18.26
CA TYR A 138 12.70 9.01 -18.18
C TYR A 138 11.38 8.60 -17.53
N MET A 139 11.01 9.21 -16.40
CA MET A 139 9.74 8.96 -15.72
C MET A 139 8.55 9.24 -16.64
N LYS A 140 8.50 10.41 -17.29
CA LYS A 140 7.39 10.80 -18.16
C LYS A 140 7.20 9.83 -19.33
N LYS A 141 8.29 9.25 -19.85
CA LYS A 141 8.24 8.23 -20.91
C LYS A 141 7.69 6.89 -20.41
N LYS A 142 8.00 6.50 -19.17
CA LYS A 142 7.63 5.18 -18.60
C LYS A 142 6.27 5.20 -17.90
N LEU A 143 6.01 6.24 -17.11
CA LEU A 143 4.81 6.46 -16.31
C LEU A 143 4.24 7.85 -16.63
N PRO A 144 3.62 8.04 -17.80
CA PRO A 144 3.09 9.35 -18.20
C PRO A 144 1.94 9.86 -17.31
N PHE A 145 1.42 9.01 -16.42
CA PHE A 145 0.38 9.36 -15.44
C PHE A 145 0.94 9.85 -14.10
N LEU A 146 2.26 9.82 -13.89
CA LEU A 146 2.91 10.20 -12.63
C LEU A 146 3.63 11.55 -12.77
N ASP A 147 3.45 12.41 -11.78
CA ASP A 147 4.14 13.69 -11.65
C ASP A 147 4.69 13.85 -10.22
N LEU A 148 6.00 14.10 -10.11
CA LEU A 148 6.72 14.30 -8.85
C LEU A 148 7.34 15.69 -8.74
N THR A 149 7.01 16.61 -9.66
CA THR A 149 7.59 17.96 -9.73
C THR A 149 7.30 18.81 -8.49
N GLN A 150 6.21 18.51 -7.79
CA GLN A 150 5.82 19.20 -6.55
C GLN A 150 6.63 18.76 -5.32
N LEU A 151 7.41 17.68 -5.40
CA LEU A 151 8.29 17.25 -4.32
C LEU A 151 9.58 18.09 -4.28
N LYS A 152 9.96 18.54 -3.09
CA LYS A 152 11.22 19.25 -2.84
C LYS A 152 12.41 18.32 -3.12
N TYR A 153 13.57 18.90 -3.44
CA TYR A 153 14.81 18.12 -3.66
C TYR A 153 15.10 17.15 -2.50
N LYS A 154 15.03 17.61 -1.25
CA LYS A 154 15.22 16.76 -0.06
C LYS A 154 14.23 15.58 0.02
N GLU A 155 12.99 15.78 -0.40
CA GLU A 155 11.97 14.72 -0.41
C GLU A 155 12.28 13.68 -1.49
N ARG A 156 12.79 14.12 -2.63
CA ARG A 156 13.26 13.23 -3.71
C ARG A 156 14.49 12.42 -3.30
N ASP A 157 15.46 13.04 -2.64
CA ASP A 157 16.64 12.34 -2.10
C ASP A 157 16.25 11.28 -1.05
N PHE A 158 15.25 11.61 -0.22
CA PHE A 158 14.71 10.66 0.76
C PHE A 158 13.96 9.51 0.07
N LEU A 159 13.17 9.80 -0.97
CA LEU A 159 12.49 8.79 -1.78
C LEU A 159 13.51 7.86 -2.47
N GLU A 160 14.59 8.40 -3.03
CA GLU A 160 15.69 7.61 -3.58
C GLU A 160 16.32 6.71 -2.50
N SER A 161 16.47 7.21 -1.27
CA SER A 161 17.01 6.43 -0.14
C SER A 161 16.09 5.26 0.25
N ILE A 162 14.77 5.45 0.25
CA ILE A 162 13.78 4.38 0.45
C ILE A 162 13.93 3.30 -0.62
N LEU A 163 14.07 3.71 -1.89
CA LEU A 163 14.20 2.76 -2.99
C LEU A 163 15.55 2.03 -2.96
N LYS A 164 16.64 2.69 -2.54
CA LYS A 164 17.93 2.04 -2.28
C LYS A 164 17.84 0.98 -1.18
N LEU A 165 17.04 1.22 -0.14
CA LEU A 165 16.72 0.20 0.86
C LEU A 165 16.00 -1.00 0.23
N TRP A 166 14.97 -0.76 -0.58
CA TRP A 166 14.18 -1.82 -1.22
C TRP A 166 15.00 -2.71 -2.16
N ARG A 167 15.99 -2.12 -2.83
CA ARG A 167 16.93 -2.81 -3.70
C ARG A 167 17.85 -3.80 -2.96
N ASN A 168 18.04 -3.64 -1.65
CA ASN A 168 19.00 -4.45 -0.92
C ASN A 168 18.65 -5.95 -0.99
N LYS A 169 19.69 -6.78 -1.18
CA LYS A 169 19.56 -8.24 -1.31
C LYS A 169 19.47 -8.93 0.04
N ASP A 170 20.15 -8.42 1.06
CA ASP A 170 20.12 -8.99 2.40
C ASP A 170 19.02 -8.36 3.26
N LYS A 171 17.77 -8.70 2.93
CA LYS A 171 16.59 -8.11 3.56
C LYS A 171 16.45 -8.51 5.02
N LYS A 172 16.83 -9.74 5.40
CA LYS A 172 16.68 -10.22 6.79
C LYS A 172 17.66 -9.54 7.74
N ALA A 173 18.89 -9.26 7.30
CA ALA A 173 19.86 -8.53 8.11
C ALA A 173 19.42 -7.08 8.40
N ILE A 174 18.63 -6.50 7.50
CA ILE A 174 18.24 -5.09 7.56
C ILE A 174 16.85 -4.93 8.17
N PHE A 175 15.89 -5.78 7.80
CA PHE A 175 14.50 -5.64 8.20
C PHE A 175 13.86 -7.00 8.55
N ASP A 176 13.68 -7.25 9.83
CA ASP A 176 12.92 -8.40 10.34
C ASP A 176 11.48 -7.99 10.68
N ILE A 177 10.61 -8.07 9.68
CA ILE A 177 9.20 -7.72 9.83
C ILE A 177 8.48 -8.62 10.84
N SER A 178 8.88 -9.90 10.96
CA SER A 178 8.26 -10.83 11.90
C SER A 178 8.50 -10.38 13.33
N LYS A 179 9.73 -9.95 13.63
CA LYS A 179 10.05 -9.34 14.92
C LYS A 179 9.33 -8.01 15.14
N CYS A 180 9.26 -7.14 14.13
CA CYS A 180 8.53 -5.88 14.23
C CYS A 180 7.03 -6.11 14.50
N TRP A 181 6.41 -7.08 13.82
CA TRP A 181 5.02 -7.44 13.99
C TRP A 181 4.76 -8.00 15.41
N ASP A 182 5.63 -8.88 15.89
CA ASP A 182 5.54 -9.43 17.25
C ASP A 182 5.62 -8.34 18.32
N LEU A 183 6.58 -7.41 18.19
CA LEU A 183 6.72 -6.27 19.10
C LEU A 183 5.47 -5.38 19.09
N ARG A 184 4.88 -5.14 17.90
CA ARG A 184 3.64 -4.38 17.77
C ARG A 184 2.48 -5.09 18.46
N LEU A 185 2.37 -6.41 18.34
CA LEU A 185 1.36 -7.21 19.04
C LEU A 185 1.55 -7.16 20.56
N ARG A 186 2.80 -7.26 21.05
CA ARG A 186 3.11 -7.13 22.48
C ARG A 186 2.69 -5.78 23.02
N GLN A 187 3.03 -4.71 22.31
CA GLN A 187 2.65 -3.35 22.68
C GLN A 187 1.12 -3.17 22.67
N LEU A 188 0.44 -3.67 21.63
CA LEU A 188 -1.01 -3.53 21.48
C LEU A 188 -1.80 -4.32 22.54
N LEU A 189 -1.38 -5.55 22.85
CA LEU A 189 -2.13 -6.46 23.73
C LEU A 189 -1.72 -6.32 25.20
N GLY A 190 -0.51 -5.83 25.49
CA GLY A 190 0.04 -5.73 26.82
C GLY A 190 -0.03 -7.08 27.56
N VAL A 191 -0.62 -7.07 28.76
CA VAL A 191 -0.79 -8.27 29.60
C VAL A 191 -1.59 -9.40 28.93
N ARG A 192 -2.38 -9.10 27.88
CA ARG A 192 -3.18 -10.09 27.15
C ARG A 192 -2.41 -10.77 26.02
N TYR A 193 -1.13 -10.44 25.82
CA TYR A 193 -0.33 -11.01 24.73
C TYR A 193 -0.13 -12.53 24.86
N ASP A 194 0.05 -13.03 26.08
CA ASP A 194 0.24 -14.48 26.32
C ASP A 194 -1.06 -15.26 26.04
N SER A 195 -2.22 -14.62 26.21
CA SER A 195 -3.54 -15.15 25.87
C SER A 195 -4.08 -14.63 24.53
N ARG A 196 -3.21 -14.15 23.63
CA ARG A 196 -3.62 -13.46 22.39
C ARG A 196 -4.60 -14.25 21.53
N LEU A 197 -4.49 -15.58 21.44
CA LEU A 197 -5.41 -16.39 20.63
C LEU A 197 -6.87 -16.25 21.09
N ASN A 198 -7.10 -16.07 22.40
CA ASN A 198 -8.43 -15.81 22.94
C ASN A 198 -8.92 -14.40 22.60
N VAL A 199 -8.01 -13.41 22.64
CA VAL A 199 -8.32 -12.04 22.19
C VAL A 199 -8.64 -12.03 20.69
N PHE A 200 -7.94 -12.82 19.88
CA PHE A 200 -8.16 -12.95 18.44
C PHE A 200 -9.52 -13.59 18.15
N ASP A 201 -9.94 -14.56 18.95
CA ASP A 201 -11.28 -15.14 18.85
C ASP A 201 -12.38 -14.14 19.23
N TRP A 202 -12.18 -13.40 20.32
CA TRP A 202 -13.13 -12.39 20.76
C TRP A 202 -13.27 -11.26 19.73
N ASP A 203 -12.17 -10.68 19.26
CA ASP A 203 -12.19 -9.60 18.25
C ASP A 203 -12.83 -10.07 16.93
N TYR A 204 -12.63 -11.34 16.55
CA TYR A 204 -13.29 -11.91 15.37
C TYR A 204 -14.81 -11.91 15.54
N ASN A 205 -15.31 -12.50 16.64
CA ASN A 205 -16.74 -12.65 16.84
C ASN A 205 -17.45 -11.32 17.16
N MET A 206 -16.82 -10.47 17.95
CA MET A 206 -17.44 -9.26 18.50
C MET A 206 -17.14 -7.99 17.69
N GLU A 207 -16.05 -7.94 16.92
CA GLU A 207 -15.77 -6.77 16.08
C GLU A 207 -15.91 -7.07 14.58
N LEU A 208 -15.21 -8.09 14.08
CA LEU A 208 -15.15 -8.32 12.64
C LEU A 208 -16.51 -8.71 12.05
N ILE A 209 -17.20 -9.66 12.70
CA ILE A 209 -18.53 -10.11 12.25
C ILE A 209 -19.54 -8.95 12.32
N GLU A 210 -19.55 -8.18 13.41
CA GLU A 210 -20.47 -7.04 13.57
C GLU A 210 -20.26 -5.98 12.48
N ARG A 211 -19.03 -5.80 12.00
CA ARG A 211 -18.69 -4.91 10.88
C ARG A 211 -18.92 -5.53 9.49
N GLY A 212 -19.60 -6.67 9.40
CA GLY A 212 -19.94 -7.35 8.14
C GLY A 212 -18.81 -8.22 7.55
N GLY A 213 -17.79 -8.54 8.34
CA GLY A 213 -16.62 -9.32 7.91
C GLY A 213 -16.78 -10.84 8.04
N SER A 214 -18.01 -11.36 8.14
CA SER A 214 -18.31 -12.79 8.34
C SER A 214 -17.87 -13.71 7.19
N ILE A 215 -17.54 -13.14 6.04
CA ILE A 215 -16.95 -13.86 4.89
C ILE A 215 -15.53 -14.36 5.17
N VAL A 216 -14.81 -13.74 6.11
CA VAL A 216 -13.44 -14.11 6.44
C VAL A 216 -13.46 -15.32 7.36
N TYR A 217 -12.79 -16.41 6.99
CA TYR A 217 -12.68 -17.58 7.87
C TYR A 217 -11.87 -17.26 9.13
N VAL A 218 -12.37 -17.65 10.31
CA VAL A 218 -11.74 -17.39 11.62
C VAL A 218 -10.27 -17.84 11.68
N GLY A 219 -9.93 -18.97 11.06
CA GLY A 219 -8.55 -19.46 11.00
C GLY A 219 -7.63 -18.53 10.22
N GLN A 220 -8.10 -17.98 9.10
CA GLN A 220 -7.34 -17.01 8.29
C GLN A 220 -7.18 -15.69 9.05
N TYR A 221 -8.24 -15.22 9.71
CA TYR A 221 -8.16 -14.03 10.55
C TYR A 221 -7.14 -14.18 11.69
N LYS A 222 -7.19 -15.29 12.43
CA LYS A 222 -6.24 -15.57 13.51
C LYS A 222 -4.80 -15.71 13.00
N ASN A 223 -4.61 -16.37 11.86
CA ASN A 223 -3.30 -16.50 11.23
C ASN A 223 -2.72 -15.15 10.80
N TRP A 224 -3.52 -14.31 10.13
CA TRP A 224 -3.11 -12.97 9.75
C TRP A 224 -2.79 -12.10 10.97
N ARG A 225 -3.64 -12.11 12.01
CA ARG A 225 -3.37 -11.40 13.27
C ARG A 225 -2.04 -11.81 13.89
N ASN A 226 -1.71 -13.11 13.84
CA ASN A 226 -0.49 -13.62 14.47
C ASN A 226 0.78 -13.35 13.64
N THR A 227 0.68 -13.32 12.31
CA THR A 227 1.86 -13.33 11.42
C THR A 227 1.99 -12.08 10.55
N GLY A 228 0.91 -11.33 10.34
CA GLY A 228 0.80 -10.26 9.36
C GLY A 228 0.64 -10.73 7.92
N VAL A 229 0.44 -12.04 7.67
CA VAL A 229 0.25 -12.60 6.32
C VAL A 229 -1.24 -12.78 6.05
N ALA A 230 -1.81 -11.92 5.19
CA ALA A 230 -3.24 -11.92 4.87
C ALA A 230 -3.59 -12.85 3.71
N PHE A 231 -2.70 -12.96 2.72
CA PHE A 231 -2.93 -13.66 1.46
C PHE A 231 -1.90 -14.76 1.27
N GLN A 232 -2.28 -16.00 1.56
CA GLN A 232 -1.49 -17.19 1.25
C GLN A 232 -1.99 -17.77 -0.07
N ILE A 233 -1.29 -17.43 -1.14
CA ILE A 233 -1.66 -17.76 -2.50
C ILE A 233 -0.82 -18.94 -2.96
N ARG A 234 -1.50 -20.07 -3.25
CA ARG A 234 -0.88 -21.37 -3.59
C ARG A 234 -0.05 -21.93 -2.43
N GLU A 235 0.56 -23.09 -2.64
CA GLU A 235 1.54 -23.68 -1.71
C GLU A 235 2.90 -22.97 -1.83
N GLY A 236 2.93 -21.69 -1.48
CA GLY A 236 4.13 -20.85 -1.51
C GLY A 236 4.79 -20.71 -0.13
N THR A 237 6.11 -20.66 -0.10
CA THR A 237 6.87 -20.31 1.11
C THR A 237 6.93 -18.80 1.28
N TYR A 238 6.41 -18.31 2.41
CA TYR A 238 6.38 -16.89 2.78
C TYR A 238 7.40 -16.61 3.89
N ASP A 239 8.66 -16.41 3.53
CA ASP A 239 9.77 -16.33 4.47
C ASP A 239 10.68 -15.11 4.27
N VAL A 240 10.30 -14.20 3.35
CA VAL A 240 11.06 -12.98 3.04
C VAL A 240 10.29 -11.76 3.51
N SER A 241 10.95 -10.86 4.24
CA SER A 241 10.33 -9.61 4.70
C SER A 241 9.84 -8.76 3.53
N ASN A 242 8.59 -8.30 3.60
CA ASN A 242 8.05 -7.31 2.69
C ASN A 242 8.69 -5.95 2.96
N ILE A 243 9.81 -5.68 2.30
CA ILE A 243 10.60 -4.44 2.49
C ILE A 243 9.79 -3.17 2.18
N THR A 244 8.69 -3.28 1.43
CA THR A 244 7.80 -2.15 1.11
C THR A 244 7.00 -1.65 2.31
N LEU A 245 7.04 -2.36 3.45
CA LEU A 245 6.45 -1.96 4.73
C LEU A 245 7.47 -1.33 5.70
N ALA A 246 8.75 -1.33 5.33
CA ALA A 246 9.82 -0.78 6.17
C ALA A 246 9.79 0.76 6.16
N SER A 247 10.08 1.36 7.32
CA SER A 247 10.31 2.82 7.42
C SER A 247 11.78 3.10 7.63
N LEU A 248 12.33 4.14 7.00
CA LEU A 248 13.70 4.60 7.32
C LEU A 248 13.77 5.33 8.66
N MET A 249 12.63 5.68 9.27
CA MET A 249 12.60 6.31 10.58
C MET A 249 12.79 5.27 11.69
N VAL A 250 13.87 5.42 12.45
CA VAL A 250 14.16 4.60 13.63
C VAL A 250 13.51 5.24 14.86
N PHE A 251 12.58 4.52 15.49
CA PHE A 251 12.07 4.91 16.80
C PHE A 251 13.03 4.42 17.88
N LYS A 252 13.51 5.33 18.73
CA LYS A 252 14.07 4.96 20.02
C LYS A 252 12.91 4.51 20.91
N MET A 253 12.80 3.22 21.20
CA MET A 253 11.94 2.78 22.30
C MET A 253 12.52 3.38 23.59
N VAL A 254 11.80 4.35 24.17
CA VAL A 254 12.04 4.74 25.55
C VAL A 254 11.51 3.59 26.38
N CYS A 255 12.40 2.74 26.89
CA CYS A 255 12.05 1.80 27.93
C CYS A 255 11.64 2.61 29.16
N THR A 256 10.34 2.68 29.43
CA THR A 256 9.79 3.04 30.75
C THR A 256 9.50 1.76 31.51
#